data_AF-A0A815A7K5-F1
#
_entry.id   AF-A0A815A7K5-F1
#
_cell.length_a   1.000
_cell.length_b   1.000
_cell.length_c   1.000
_cell.angle_alpha   90.00
_cell.angle_beta   90.00
_cell.angle_gamma   90.00
#
_symmetry.space_group_name_H-M   'P 1'
#
loop_
_entity.id
_entity.type
_entity.pdbx_description
1 polymer ?
#
loop_
_entity_poly.entity_id
_entity_poly.type
_entity_poly.pdbx_seq_one_letter_code
_entity_poly.pdbx_strand_id
1 'polypeptide(L)'
;IRAQSVLKQHQANQRERTPSLATKQIEYEETIEKLKNNLREANTKIEILTSEKETIEKEQAHLIEIQAKLMNESRKREQDLRKQHQIEINKIQNEHLQRIKDSQNNLETITHQNETLSIEYKEQIALMESDHEQSISFVKKQLETSRQEIEELKLRINLLEQTNIDNEKLTSNSETLHTGINHDSERDSILAWSDSERQQTEESVMANIDHQLEVVPVNISDSNNLIENHNTTSLSSTNNKLYPIATENIELERQRLEDELNRIKLHLFETTELLNESELNNTRLNEQVTLLKDEIRRIERNMDRAESISNLEYLKNIILKFFILKSVPERLQLIPVLVTMLKLSPDEQAQLVHTANIPLINDENLNSNDSSIQPMTNGANAPSWGSYLNIW
;
A
#
# COMPACT_ATOMS: atom_id res chain seq x y z
N ILE A 1 79.38 -103.14 21.20
CA ILE A 1 80.07 -101.93 20.68
C ILE A 1 79.09 -100.88 20.09
N ARG A 2 77.91 -101.26 19.54
CA ARG A 2 76.97 -100.30 18.90
C ARG A 2 76.17 -99.41 19.88
N ALA A 3 75.91 -99.84 21.12
CA ALA A 3 75.14 -99.05 22.11
C ALA A 3 75.90 -97.84 22.69
N GLN A 4 77.22 -97.92 22.83
CA GLN A 4 78.04 -96.80 23.33
C GLN A 4 78.26 -95.71 22.26
N SER A 5 78.15 -96.05 20.98
CA SER A 5 78.23 -95.08 19.89
C SER A 5 76.95 -94.23 19.78
N VAL A 6 75.78 -94.84 19.97
CA VAL A 6 74.50 -94.12 19.96
C VAL A 6 74.38 -93.22 21.20
N LEU A 7 74.85 -93.66 22.37
CA LEU A 7 74.85 -92.83 23.57
C LEU A 7 75.81 -91.63 23.48
N LYS A 8 77.00 -91.82 22.87
CA LYS A 8 77.92 -90.71 22.57
C LYS A 8 77.37 -89.76 21.52
N GLN A 9 76.67 -90.26 20.51
CA GLN A 9 76.05 -89.42 19.48
C GLN A 9 74.83 -88.65 20.03
N HIS A 10 74.07 -89.23 20.97
CA HIS A 10 72.98 -88.56 21.66
C HIS A 10 73.48 -87.53 22.71
N GLN A 11 74.60 -87.82 23.40
CA GLN A 11 75.24 -86.85 24.30
C GLN A 11 76.00 -85.73 23.56
N ALA A 12 76.54 -85.98 22.37
CA ALA A 12 77.17 -84.96 21.54
C ALA A 12 76.11 -84.00 20.94
N ASN A 13 74.98 -84.52 20.44
CA ASN A 13 73.90 -83.69 19.90
C ASN A 13 73.13 -82.86 20.96
N GLN A 14 73.15 -83.24 22.24
CA GLN A 14 72.56 -82.42 23.31
C GLN A 14 73.51 -81.33 23.85
N ARG A 15 74.82 -81.48 23.67
CA ARG A 15 75.81 -80.47 24.09
C ARG A 15 75.92 -79.29 23.11
N GLU A 16 75.54 -79.47 21.85
CA GLU A 16 75.53 -78.38 20.85
C GLU A 16 74.23 -77.55 20.86
N ARG A 17 73.23 -77.92 21.66
CA ARG A 17 71.92 -77.23 21.75
C ARG A 17 71.72 -76.37 22.99
N THR A 18 72.70 -76.26 23.86
CA THR A 18 72.66 -75.31 24.99
C THR A 18 73.48 -74.09 24.61
N PRO A 19 72.84 -72.94 24.30
CA PRO A 19 73.59 -71.69 24.16
C PRO A 19 74.33 -71.45 25.47
N SER A 20 75.58 -71.03 25.38
CA SER A 20 76.35 -70.59 26.54
C SER A 20 75.51 -69.61 27.38
N LEU A 21 75.61 -69.68 28.71
CA LEU A 21 74.92 -68.77 29.62
C LEU A 21 75.15 -67.29 29.22
N ALA A 22 76.32 -66.99 28.67
CA ALA A 22 76.70 -65.68 28.16
C ALA A 22 75.86 -65.22 26.94
N THR A 23 75.52 -66.11 26.00
CA THR A 23 74.69 -65.78 24.83
C THR A 23 73.26 -65.44 25.21
N LYS A 24 72.65 -66.19 26.13
CA LYS A 24 71.31 -65.87 26.65
C LYS A 24 71.31 -64.55 27.43
N GLN A 25 72.41 -64.28 28.15
CA GLN A 25 72.57 -63.04 28.89
C GLN A 25 72.62 -61.82 27.96
N ILE A 26 73.33 -61.91 26.82
CA ILE A 26 73.35 -60.87 25.79
C ILE A 26 71.96 -60.66 25.17
N GLU A 27 71.24 -61.73 24.84
CA GLU A 27 69.86 -61.63 24.32
C GLU A 27 68.91 -60.97 25.34
N TYR A 28 69.03 -61.32 26.62
CA TYR A 28 68.27 -60.65 27.68
C TYR A 28 68.65 -59.17 27.80
N GLU A 29 69.94 -58.83 27.73
CA GLU A 29 70.42 -57.43 27.74
C GLU A 29 69.83 -56.62 26.58
N GLU A 30 69.83 -57.16 25.36
CA GLU A 30 69.23 -56.53 24.17
C GLU A 30 67.72 -56.34 24.30
N THR A 31 67.00 -57.32 24.86
CA THR A 31 65.55 -57.16 25.11
C THR A 31 65.26 -56.11 26.17
N ILE A 32 66.08 -56.03 27.21
CA ILE A 32 65.97 -54.99 28.24
C ILE A 32 66.24 -53.61 27.63
N GLU A 33 67.22 -53.49 26.74
CA GLU A 33 67.52 -52.23 26.05
C GLU A 33 66.39 -51.80 25.11
N LYS A 34 65.81 -52.74 24.34
CA LYS A 34 64.59 -52.49 23.54
C LYS A 34 63.41 -52.06 24.40
N LEU A 35 63.19 -52.71 25.54
CA LEU A 35 62.12 -52.34 26.47
C LEU A 35 62.37 -50.95 27.10
N LYS A 36 63.62 -50.62 27.43
CA LYS A 36 64.00 -49.28 27.91
C LYS A 36 63.78 -48.20 26.84
N ASN A 37 64.13 -48.49 25.59
CA ASN A 37 63.90 -47.57 24.48
C ASN A 37 62.39 -47.39 24.23
N ASN A 38 61.61 -48.47 24.21
CA ASN A 38 60.16 -48.40 24.08
C ASN A 38 59.51 -47.63 25.24
N LEU A 39 59.99 -47.82 26.48
CA LEU A 39 59.53 -47.07 27.64
C LEU A 39 59.87 -45.57 27.52
N ARG A 40 61.07 -45.24 27.01
CA ARG A 40 61.48 -43.87 26.76
C ARG A 40 60.63 -43.22 25.67
N GLU A 41 60.38 -43.92 24.57
CA GLU A 41 59.51 -43.45 23.49
C GLU A 41 58.08 -43.25 23.97
N ALA A 42 57.52 -44.19 24.73
CA ALA A 42 56.20 -44.06 25.33
C ALA A 42 56.13 -42.84 26.27
N ASN A 43 57.16 -42.62 27.10
CA ASN A 43 57.23 -41.43 27.96
C ASN A 43 57.29 -40.13 27.16
N THR A 44 58.07 -40.08 26.08
CA THR A 44 58.11 -38.88 25.21
C THR A 44 56.77 -38.64 24.51
N LYS A 45 56.05 -39.69 24.09
CA LYS A 45 54.71 -39.56 23.51
C LYS A 45 53.70 -39.06 24.53
N ILE A 46 53.77 -39.56 25.77
CA ILE A 46 52.92 -39.07 26.86
C ILE A 46 53.20 -37.57 27.08
N GLU A 47 54.47 -37.16 27.11
CA GLU A 47 54.85 -35.76 27.29
C GLU A 47 54.31 -34.84 26.18
N ILE A 48 54.46 -35.26 24.91
CA ILE A 48 53.90 -34.53 23.76
C ILE A 48 52.38 -34.44 23.86
N LEU A 49 51.69 -35.57 24.06
CA LEU A 49 50.22 -35.61 24.18
C LEU A 49 49.71 -34.77 25.37
N THR A 50 50.46 -34.72 26.48
CA THR A 50 50.11 -33.84 27.60
C THR A 50 50.25 -32.37 27.24
N SER A 51 51.30 -31.99 26.49
CA SER A 51 51.47 -30.61 26.03
C SER A 51 50.41 -30.20 25.01
N GLU A 52 50.06 -31.08 24.06
CA GLU A 52 49.00 -30.85 23.08
C GLU A 52 47.63 -30.70 23.77
N LYS A 53 47.33 -31.58 24.74
CA LYS A 53 46.13 -31.45 25.55
C LYS A 53 46.06 -30.09 26.26
N GLU A 54 47.15 -29.62 26.85
CA GLU A 54 47.20 -28.31 27.51
C GLU A 54 46.96 -27.16 26.52
N THR A 55 47.50 -27.25 25.29
CA THR A 55 47.25 -26.24 24.25
C THR A 55 45.78 -26.22 23.81
N ILE A 56 45.16 -27.39 23.62
CA ILE A 56 43.75 -27.52 23.25
C ILE A 56 42.86 -27.00 24.38
N GLU A 57 43.18 -27.27 25.65
CA GLU A 57 42.42 -26.75 26.80
C GLU A 57 42.48 -25.21 26.86
N LYS A 58 43.63 -24.60 26.54
CA LYS A 58 43.76 -23.13 26.45
C LYS A 58 42.95 -22.56 25.30
N GLU A 59 43.00 -23.19 24.12
CA GLU A 59 42.20 -22.79 22.97
C GLU A 59 40.69 -22.90 23.25
N GLN A 60 40.26 -23.99 23.90
CA GLN A 60 38.89 -24.18 24.31
C GLN A 60 38.44 -23.08 25.29
N ALA A 61 39.26 -22.76 26.29
CA ALA A 61 38.97 -21.68 27.24
C ALA A 61 38.84 -20.32 26.54
N HIS A 62 39.74 -20.03 25.59
CA HIS A 62 39.70 -18.80 24.81
C HIS A 62 38.45 -18.72 23.90
N LEU A 63 38.07 -19.83 23.25
CA LEU A 63 36.85 -19.89 22.44
C LEU A 63 35.59 -19.67 23.28
N ILE A 64 35.52 -20.22 24.49
CA ILE A 64 34.42 -19.99 25.42
C ILE A 64 34.35 -18.51 25.81
N GLU A 65 35.50 -17.86 26.05
CA GLU A 65 35.55 -16.43 26.36
C GLU A 65 35.05 -15.57 25.19
N ILE A 66 35.48 -15.88 23.96
CA ILE A 66 35.00 -15.20 22.76
C ILE A 66 33.49 -15.40 22.59
N GLN A 67 33.01 -16.63 22.74
CA GLN A 67 31.57 -16.93 22.64
C GLN A 67 30.78 -16.15 23.68
N ALA A 68 31.26 -16.06 24.92
CA ALA A 68 30.62 -15.29 25.98
C ALA A 68 30.60 -13.78 25.64
N LYS A 69 31.70 -13.23 25.11
CA LYS A 69 31.77 -11.82 24.67
C LYS A 69 30.80 -11.54 23.52
N LEU A 70 30.79 -12.41 22.51
CA LEU A 70 29.89 -12.30 21.35
C LEU A 70 28.42 -12.35 21.78
N MET A 71 28.06 -13.28 22.68
CA MET A 71 26.70 -13.39 23.22
C MET A 71 26.30 -12.14 24.00
N ASN A 72 27.21 -11.55 24.77
CA ASN A 72 26.94 -10.32 25.52
C ASN A 72 26.77 -9.11 24.59
N GLU A 73 27.62 -8.99 23.55
CA GLU A 73 27.48 -7.93 22.54
C GLU A 73 26.16 -8.07 21.77
N SER A 74 25.81 -9.29 21.35
CA SER A 74 24.55 -9.58 20.68
C SER A 74 23.35 -9.18 21.56
N ARG A 75 23.38 -9.56 22.85
CA ARG A 75 22.34 -9.20 23.82
C ARG A 75 22.23 -7.69 24.02
N LYS A 76 23.35 -6.97 24.10
CA LYS A 76 23.37 -5.51 24.24
C LYS A 76 22.80 -4.82 23.00
N ARG A 77 23.22 -5.26 21.80
CA ARG A 77 22.70 -4.75 20.52
C ARG A 77 21.19 -4.99 20.40
N GLU A 78 20.71 -6.18 20.79
CA GLU A 78 19.28 -6.47 20.83
C GLU A 78 18.53 -5.56 21.81
N GLN A 79 19.08 -5.34 23.01
CA GLN A 79 18.47 -4.44 24.00
C GLN A 79 18.38 -2.99 23.49
N ASP A 80 19.41 -2.51 22.79
CA ASP A 80 19.42 -1.15 22.24
C ASP A 80 18.42 -1.01 21.09
N LEU A 81 18.30 -2.01 20.21
CA LEU A 81 17.27 -2.05 19.17
C LEU A 81 15.86 -2.06 19.77
N ARG A 82 15.62 -2.86 20.84
CA ARG A 82 14.35 -2.88 21.55
C ARG A 82 14.00 -1.51 22.14
N LYS A 83 14.97 -0.79 22.73
CA LYS A 83 14.77 0.57 23.23
C LYS A 83 14.43 1.56 22.12
N GLN A 84 15.16 1.51 21.00
CA GLN A 84 14.89 2.37 19.84
C GLN A 84 13.49 2.14 19.27
N HIS A 85 13.10 0.87 19.12
CA HIS A 85 11.76 0.53 18.66
C HIS A 85 10.67 1.03 19.61
N GLN A 86 10.88 0.92 20.93
CA GLN A 86 9.95 1.44 21.91
C GLN A 86 9.81 2.97 21.85
N ILE A 87 10.91 3.69 21.62
CA ILE A 87 10.89 5.15 21.45
C ILE A 87 10.08 5.51 20.20
N GLU A 88 10.29 4.81 19.09
CA GLU A 88 9.56 5.08 17.84
C GLU A 88 8.07 4.78 17.97
N ILE A 89 7.69 3.68 18.63
CA ILE A 89 6.29 3.38 18.95
C ILE A 89 5.67 4.54 19.72
N ASN A 90 6.33 5.00 20.79
CA ASN A 90 5.80 6.08 21.62
C ASN A 90 5.68 7.39 20.82
N LYS A 91 6.63 7.67 19.91
CA LYS A 91 6.59 8.83 19.02
C LYS A 91 5.39 8.76 18.08
N ILE A 92 5.19 7.64 17.38
CA ILE A 92 4.06 7.42 16.48
C ILE A 92 2.73 7.54 17.23
N GLN A 93 2.64 6.99 18.45
CA GLN A 93 1.45 7.10 19.29
C GLN A 93 1.14 8.56 19.66
N ASN A 94 2.16 9.34 20.03
CA ASN A 94 1.99 10.76 20.35
C ASN A 94 1.56 11.58 19.12
N GLU A 95 2.17 11.34 17.94
CA GLU A 95 1.79 12.00 16.70
C GLU A 95 0.36 11.64 16.27
N HIS A 96 -0.05 10.38 16.45
CA HIS A 96 -1.42 9.94 16.19
C HIS A 96 -2.41 10.63 17.13
N LEU A 97 -2.10 10.70 18.43
CA LEU A 97 -2.93 11.39 19.41
C LEU A 97 -3.07 12.88 19.10
N GLN A 98 -1.97 13.52 18.68
CA GLN A 98 -1.98 14.93 18.28
C GLN A 98 -2.85 15.16 17.05
N ARG A 99 -2.73 14.31 16.01
CA ARG A 99 -3.58 14.38 14.81
C ARG A 99 -5.06 14.21 15.13
N ILE A 100 -5.41 13.29 16.03
CA ILE A 100 -6.80 13.15 16.50
C ILE A 100 -7.27 14.45 17.15
N LYS A 101 -6.48 15.03 18.06
CA LYS A 101 -6.83 16.27 18.74
C LYS A 101 -7.03 17.43 17.75
N ASP A 102 -6.14 17.56 16.76
CA ASP A 102 -6.25 18.60 15.74
C ASP A 102 -7.49 18.39 14.85
N SER A 103 -7.79 17.14 14.47
CA SER A 103 -9.01 16.82 13.71
C SER A 103 -10.28 17.12 14.50
N GLN A 104 -10.28 16.88 15.82
CA GLN A 104 -11.40 17.16 16.70
C GLN A 104 -11.63 18.67 16.85
N ASN A 105 -10.56 19.46 17.01
CA ASN A 105 -10.66 20.92 17.07
C ASN A 105 -11.17 21.51 15.74
N ASN A 106 -10.74 20.96 14.60
CA ASN A 106 -11.22 21.39 13.30
C ASN A 106 -12.71 21.06 13.13
N LEU A 107 -13.13 19.86 13.54
CA LEU A 107 -14.53 19.48 13.55
C LEU A 107 -15.36 20.44 14.41
N GLU A 108 -14.90 20.74 15.63
CA GLU A 108 -15.56 21.69 16.54
C GLU A 108 -15.71 23.08 15.92
N THR A 109 -14.67 23.55 15.22
CA THR A 109 -14.70 24.84 14.51
C THR A 109 -15.73 24.84 13.38
N ILE A 110 -15.75 23.78 12.54
CA ILE A 110 -16.72 23.64 11.44
C ILE A 110 -18.14 23.50 11.99
N THR A 111 -18.34 22.75 13.07
CA THR A 111 -19.66 22.63 13.71
C THR A 111 -20.14 23.97 14.23
N HIS A 112 -19.27 24.75 14.87
CA HIS A 112 -19.62 26.08 15.37
C HIS A 112 -19.95 27.06 14.23
N GLN A 113 -19.21 27.00 13.12
CA GLN A 113 -19.51 27.80 11.92
C GLN A 113 -20.88 27.43 11.33
N ASN A 114 -21.17 26.13 11.19
CA ASN A 114 -22.46 25.66 10.69
C ASN A 114 -23.63 26.04 11.62
N GLU A 115 -23.43 25.97 12.94
CA GLU A 115 -24.42 26.44 13.92
C GLU A 115 -24.67 27.94 13.79
N THR A 116 -23.61 28.74 13.65
CA THR A 116 -23.71 30.19 13.48
C THR A 116 -24.48 30.55 12.21
N LEU A 117 -24.13 29.94 11.07
CA LEU A 117 -24.86 30.12 9.80
C LEU A 117 -26.32 29.66 9.91
N SER A 118 -26.58 28.55 10.60
CA SER A 118 -27.94 28.07 10.84
C SER A 118 -28.77 29.07 11.63
N ILE A 119 -28.18 29.72 12.64
CA ILE A 119 -28.84 30.76 13.43
C ILE A 119 -29.09 32.00 12.56
N GLU A 120 -28.09 32.45 11.79
CA GLU A 120 -28.19 33.62 10.92
C GLU A 120 -29.29 33.46 9.85
N TYR A 121 -29.36 32.30 9.18
CA TYR A 121 -30.44 32.03 8.23
C TYR A 121 -31.82 31.96 8.90
N LYS A 122 -31.92 31.40 10.12
CA LYS A 122 -33.18 31.41 10.88
C LYS A 122 -33.60 32.83 11.24
N GLU A 123 -32.67 33.68 11.64
CA GLU A 123 -32.93 35.08 11.96
C GLU A 123 -33.37 35.86 10.71
N GLN A 124 -32.71 35.64 9.57
CA GLN A 124 -33.10 36.24 8.29
C GLN A 124 -34.51 35.83 7.86
N ILE A 125 -34.87 34.55 7.98
CA ILE A 125 -36.22 34.06 7.69
C ILE A 125 -37.23 34.72 8.63
N ALA A 126 -36.95 34.79 9.94
CA ALA A 126 -37.84 35.41 10.91
C ALA A 126 -38.06 36.91 10.63
N LEU A 127 -37.01 37.63 10.22
CA LEU A 127 -37.11 39.04 9.82
C LEU A 127 -38.02 39.20 8.59
N MET A 128 -37.80 38.38 7.55
CA MET A 128 -38.64 38.38 6.35
C MET A 128 -40.10 38.04 6.66
N GLU A 129 -40.35 37.06 7.53
CA GLU A 129 -41.70 36.70 7.97
C GLU A 129 -42.39 37.88 8.67
N SER A 130 -41.66 38.62 9.53
CA SER A 130 -42.19 39.80 10.21
C SER A 130 -42.53 40.94 9.24
N ASP A 131 -41.65 41.24 8.27
CA ASP A 131 -41.88 42.27 7.26
C ASP A 131 -43.07 41.93 6.36
N HIS A 132 -43.20 40.65 5.96
CA HIS A 132 -44.36 40.16 5.23
C HIS A 132 -45.64 40.29 6.05
N GLU A 133 -45.61 39.94 7.34
CA GLU A 133 -46.77 40.08 8.23
C GLU A 133 -47.20 41.55 8.35
N GLN A 134 -46.25 42.46 8.53
CA GLN A 134 -46.52 43.90 8.55
C GLN A 134 -47.13 44.39 7.24
N SER A 135 -46.56 43.99 6.10
CA SER A 135 -47.06 44.36 4.77
C SER A 135 -48.49 43.83 4.52
N ILE A 136 -48.74 42.57 4.90
CA ILE A 136 -50.09 41.96 4.83
C ILE A 136 -51.06 42.73 5.72
N SER A 137 -50.66 43.10 6.94
CA SER A 137 -51.51 43.88 7.86
C SER A 137 -51.86 45.26 7.28
N PHE A 138 -50.89 45.91 6.61
CA PHE A 138 -51.08 47.20 5.96
C PHE A 138 -52.06 47.10 4.79
N VAL A 139 -51.86 46.13 3.89
CA VAL A 139 -52.76 45.90 2.75
C VAL A 139 -54.17 45.53 3.24
N LYS A 140 -54.30 44.68 4.26
CA LYS A 140 -55.59 44.37 4.88
C LYS A 140 -56.29 45.61 5.42
N LYS A 141 -55.55 46.51 6.08
CA LYS A 141 -56.10 47.77 6.60
C LYS A 141 -56.56 48.69 5.46
N GLN A 142 -55.76 48.82 4.40
CA GLN A 142 -56.11 49.61 3.23
C GLN A 142 -57.35 49.07 2.51
N LEU A 143 -57.44 47.73 2.36
CA LEU A 143 -58.63 47.07 1.81
C LEU A 143 -59.87 47.37 2.65
N GLU A 144 -59.75 47.31 3.98
CA GLU A 144 -60.87 47.60 4.88
C GLU A 144 -61.32 49.07 4.78
N THR A 145 -60.38 50.02 4.68
CA THR A 145 -60.74 51.43 4.48
C THR A 145 -61.45 51.66 3.15
N SER A 146 -60.93 51.09 2.04
CA SER A 146 -61.61 51.21 0.75
C SER A 146 -62.95 50.49 0.73
N ARG A 147 -63.09 49.38 1.45
CA ARG A 147 -64.37 48.68 1.63
C ARG A 147 -65.37 49.57 2.37
N GLN A 148 -64.95 50.25 3.44
CA GLN A 148 -65.79 51.20 4.17
C GLN A 148 -66.22 52.39 3.30
N GLU A 149 -65.30 52.97 2.53
CA GLU A 149 -65.61 54.03 1.56
C GLU A 149 -66.62 53.57 0.51
N ILE A 150 -66.47 52.35 -0.02
CA ILE A 150 -67.44 51.76 -0.96
C ILE A 150 -68.82 51.63 -0.31
N GLU A 151 -68.91 51.16 0.94
CA GLU A 151 -70.19 51.05 1.65
C GLU A 151 -70.81 52.44 1.93
N GLU A 152 -70.01 53.43 2.28
CA GLU A 152 -70.49 54.82 2.45
C GLU A 152 -71.02 55.41 1.13
N LEU A 153 -70.28 55.22 0.03
CA LEU A 153 -70.71 55.66 -1.30
C LEU A 153 -71.99 54.93 -1.74
N LYS A 154 -72.12 53.62 -1.48
CA LYS A 154 -73.35 52.86 -1.75
C LYS A 154 -74.54 53.42 -0.98
N LEU A 155 -74.38 53.73 0.32
CA LEU A 155 -75.42 54.36 1.12
C LEU A 155 -75.81 55.74 0.57
N ARG A 156 -74.83 56.53 0.13
CA ARG A 156 -75.07 57.85 -0.48
C ARG A 156 -75.84 57.75 -1.80
N ILE A 157 -75.49 56.77 -2.66
CA ILE A 157 -76.21 56.49 -3.90
C ILE A 157 -77.66 56.12 -3.61
N ASN A 158 -77.91 55.21 -2.66
CA ASN A 158 -79.27 54.79 -2.29
C ASN A 158 -80.12 55.97 -1.75
N LEU A 159 -79.52 56.84 -0.93
CA LEU A 159 -80.19 58.04 -0.44
C LEU A 159 -80.54 59.01 -1.59
N LEU A 160 -79.64 59.17 -2.56
CA LEU A 160 -79.90 60.00 -3.75
C LEU A 160 -81.01 59.40 -4.62
N GLU A 161 -81.03 58.08 -4.82
CA GLU A 161 -82.11 57.38 -5.52
C GLU A 161 -83.46 57.57 -4.83
N GLN A 162 -83.53 57.49 -3.49
CA GLN A 162 -84.76 57.78 -2.73
C GLN A 162 -85.23 59.24 -2.90
N THR A 163 -84.31 60.22 -2.91
CA THR A 163 -84.69 61.63 -3.15
C THR A 163 -85.08 61.93 -4.61
N ASN A 164 -84.66 61.09 -5.56
CA ASN A 164 -85.04 61.23 -6.97
C ASN A 164 -86.41 60.61 -7.26
N ILE A 165 -86.81 59.57 -6.52
CA ILE A 165 -88.15 58.97 -6.62
C ILE A 165 -89.26 59.97 -6.21
N ASP A 166 -88.96 60.95 -5.36
CA ASP A 166 -89.90 62.00 -4.96
C ASP A 166 -90.06 63.15 -5.98
N ASN A 167 -89.23 63.22 -7.03
CA ASN A 167 -89.24 64.30 -8.03
C ASN A 167 -89.64 63.88 -9.47
N GLU A 168 -89.94 62.61 -9.74
CA GLU A 168 -90.40 62.15 -11.07
C GLU A 168 -91.85 61.62 -11.06
N LYS A 169 -92.81 62.53 -10.94
CA LYS A 169 -94.14 62.39 -11.57
C LYS A 169 -94.29 63.50 -12.61
N LEU A 170 -93.87 63.26 -13.86
CA LEU A 170 -94.44 63.82 -15.12
C LEU A 170 -93.48 63.55 -16.31
N THR A 171 -93.88 62.64 -17.21
CA THR A 171 -93.60 62.62 -18.68
C THR A 171 -92.14 62.46 -19.16
N SER A 172 -91.76 61.84 -20.28
CA SER A 172 -92.28 60.89 -21.27
C SER A 172 -91.17 60.75 -22.33
N ASN A 173 -90.87 59.51 -22.73
CA ASN A 173 -90.48 59.06 -24.08
C ASN A 173 -89.11 59.39 -24.74
N SER A 174 -88.66 58.35 -25.46
CA SER A 174 -87.79 58.26 -26.66
C SER A 174 -86.28 58.43 -26.46
N GLU A 175 -85.38 57.69 -27.12
CA GLU A 175 -85.38 56.50 -28.00
C GLU A 175 -83.91 56.35 -28.47
N THR A 176 -83.41 55.12 -28.69
CA THR A 176 -82.38 54.74 -29.70
C THR A 176 -80.93 55.28 -29.54
N LEU A 177 -79.81 54.66 -29.96
CA LEU A 177 -79.48 53.51 -30.81
C LEU A 177 -77.99 53.12 -30.62
N HIS A 178 -77.66 51.90 -31.07
CA HIS A 178 -76.36 51.23 -31.31
C HIS A 178 -75.07 52.05 -31.56
N THR A 179 -73.93 51.49 -31.09
CA THR A 179 -72.79 50.86 -31.84
C THR A 179 -71.80 50.36 -30.77
N GLY A 180 -71.11 49.22 -30.78
CA GLY A 180 -70.68 48.29 -31.82
C GLY A 180 -69.18 47.98 -31.61
N ILE A 181 -68.81 46.68 -31.63
CA ILE A 181 -67.48 46.08 -31.91
C ILE A 181 -66.63 45.60 -30.70
N ASN A 182 -66.63 44.25 -30.54
CA ASN A 182 -65.53 43.26 -30.28
C ASN A 182 -64.54 43.46 -29.10
N HIS A 183 -63.96 42.47 -28.42
CA HIS A 183 -63.53 41.10 -28.77
C HIS A 183 -63.34 40.25 -27.49
N ASP A 184 -63.65 38.95 -27.60
CA ASP A 184 -63.03 37.74 -27.01
C ASP A 184 -62.55 37.68 -25.56
N SER A 185 -63.14 36.75 -24.79
CA SER A 185 -62.59 35.40 -24.57
C SER A 185 -62.94 34.91 -23.15
N GLU A 186 -63.94 34.04 -23.05
CA GLU A 186 -64.14 33.25 -21.84
C GLU A 186 -64.36 31.80 -22.24
N ARG A 187 -63.56 30.92 -21.60
CA ARG A 187 -63.73 29.47 -21.38
C ARG A 187 -63.08 28.53 -22.37
N ASP A 188 -61.91 28.02 -21.98
CA ASP A 188 -61.64 26.57 -21.97
C ASP A 188 -60.44 26.21 -21.07
N SER A 189 -60.45 24.97 -20.58
CA SER A 189 -59.42 24.24 -19.78
C SER A 189 -59.49 24.40 -18.26
N ILE A 190 -60.31 23.58 -17.59
CA ILE A 190 -59.99 22.24 -17.06
C ILE A 190 -59.14 22.30 -15.78
N LEU A 191 -59.83 22.09 -14.67
CA LEU A 191 -59.31 21.53 -13.42
C LEU A 191 -58.54 20.23 -13.71
N ALA A 192 -57.23 20.25 -13.50
CA ALA A 192 -56.44 19.04 -13.31
C ALA A 192 -55.67 19.20 -11.99
N TRP A 193 -56.29 18.71 -10.93
CA TRP A 193 -55.58 18.32 -9.72
C TRP A 193 -54.64 17.18 -10.10
N SER A 194 -53.34 17.34 -9.85
CA SER A 194 -52.43 16.21 -9.77
C SER A 194 -51.54 16.37 -8.56
N ASP A 195 -52.06 15.84 -7.46
CA ASP A 195 -51.30 15.22 -6.39
C ASP A 195 -50.56 14.02 -7.00
N SER A 196 -49.22 14.03 -7.00
CA SER A 196 -48.35 12.84 -7.02
C SER A 196 -46.91 13.33 -7.16
N GLU A 197 -46.10 13.17 -6.11
CA GLU A 197 -45.03 12.17 -6.18
C GLU A 197 -44.38 11.98 -4.81
N ARG A 198 -44.53 10.76 -4.33
CA ARG A 198 -43.75 10.17 -3.25
C ARG A 198 -42.80 9.17 -3.90
N GLN A 199 -41.63 9.04 -3.29
CA GLN A 199 -40.62 7.97 -3.38
C GLN A 199 -39.43 8.17 -4.33
N GLN A 200 -38.30 8.49 -3.68
CA GLN A 200 -37.10 7.64 -3.57
C GLN A 200 -36.74 6.82 -4.81
N THR A 201 -35.57 7.10 -5.38
CA THR A 201 -34.58 6.06 -5.70
C THR A 201 -33.21 6.72 -5.84
N GLU A 202 -32.25 6.15 -5.12
CA GLU A 202 -30.83 6.26 -5.40
C GLU A 202 -30.57 5.80 -6.84
N GLU A 203 -29.68 6.48 -7.56
CA GLU A 203 -28.64 5.81 -8.34
C GLU A 203 -27.63 6.84 -8.86
N SER A 204 -26.40 6.70 -8.39
CA SER A 204 -25.21 7.30 -8.97
C SER A 204 -24.97 6.64 -10.33
N VAL A 205 -24.98 7.40 -11.41
CA VAL A 205 -24.39 6.99 -12.68
C VAL A 205 -23.42 8.07 -13.15
N MET A 206 -22.13 7.72 -13.06
CA MET A 206 -21.05 8.41 -13.75
C MET A 206 -21.34 8.52 -15.24
N ALA A 207 -21.36 9.74 -15.77
CA ALA A 207 -21.15 9.99 -17.19
C ALA A 207 -19.70 10.41 -17.41
N ASN A 208 -18.88 9.45 -17.84
CA ASN A 208 -17.62 9.71 -18.53
C ASN A 208 -17.90 10.54 -19.79
N ILE A 209 -17.29 11.72 -19.90
CA ILE A 209 -17.10 12.39 -21.19
C ILE A 209 -15.62 12.29 -21.52
N ASP A 210 -15.34 11.25 -22.29
CA ASP A 210 -14.12 11.04 -23.06
C ASP A 210 -14.15 11.99 -24.26
N HIS A 211 -13.29 13.02 -24.28
CA HIS A 211 -12.92 13.74 -25.51
C HIS A 211 -11.40 13.90 -25.57
N GLN A 212 -10.85 13.24 -26.57
CA GLN A 212 -9.43 13.13 -26.89
C GLN A 212 -8.84 14.51 -27.21
N LEU A 213 -7.74 14.84 -26.54
CA LEU A 213 -6.90 15.99 -26.83
C LEU A 213 -5.90 15.62 -27.93
N GLU A 214 -6.07 16.24 -29.10
CA GLU A 214 -5.02 16.30 -30.12
C GLU A 214 -4.10 17.49 -29.79
N VAL A 215 -2.82 17.16 -29.56
CA VAL A 215 -1.78 18.08 -29.11
C VAL A 215 -1.28 18.93 -30.28
N VAL A 216 -1.39 20.25 -30.17
CA VAL A 216 -0.63 21.20 -31.00
C VAL A 216 0.13 22.18 -30.08
N PRO A 217 1.45 22.32 -30.21
CA PRO A 217 2.24 23.16 -29.32
C PRO A 217 2.19 24.63 -29.78
N VAL A 218 1.79 25.54 -28.89
CA VAL A 218 1.97 26.99 -29.10
C VAL A 218 3.36 27.37 -28.62
N ASN A 219 4.22 27.67 -29.59
CA ASN A 219 5.53 28.25 -29.39
C ASN A 219 5.39 29.74 -29.04
N ILE A 220 5.87 30.16 -27.88
CA ILE A 220 5.96 31.56 -27.46
C ILE A 220 7.23 32.14 -28.08
N SER A 221 7.10 33.09 -29.00
CA SER A 221 8.22 33.93 -29.43
C SER A 221 7.71 35.32 -29.85
N ASP A 222 8.11 36.30 -29.04
CA ASP A 222 8.53 37.67 -29.40
C ASP A 222 7.77 38.41 -30.50
N SER A 223 6.91 39.34 -30.07
CA SER A 223 6.40 40.44 -30.92
C SER A 223 6.90 41.79 -30.40
N ASN A 224 8.22 42.00 -30.50
CA ASN A 224 8.82 43.33 -30.56
C ASN A 224 9.14 43.62 -32.02
N ASN A 225 8.24 44.32 -32.71
CA ASN A 225 8.50 45.24 -33.83
C ASN A 225 7.19 45.52 -34.55
N LEU A 226 6.63 46.72 -34.38
CA LEU A 226 6.00 47.47 -35.47
C LEU A 226 5.87 48.94 -35.02
N ILE A 227 6.98 49.66 -35.11
CA ILE A 227 6.97 51.11 -35.27
C ILE A 227 6.93 51.33 -36.78
N GLU A 228 5.78 51.76 -37.33
CA GLU A 228 5.75 52.61 -38.52
C GLU A 228 4.36 53.25 -38.70
N ASN A 229 4.34 54.56 -38.42
CA ASN A 229 3.64 55.62 -39.14
C ASN A 229 2.26 55.34 -39.76
N HIS A 230 1.22 55.97 -39.18
CA HIS A 230 0.34 56.86 -39.94
C HIS A 230 -0.18 58.00 -39.04
N ASN A 231 0.22 59.23 -39.41
CA ASN A 231 -0.34 60.48 -38.92
C ASN A 231 -1.69 60.74 -39.59
N THR A 232 -2.70 61.14 -38.81
CA THR A 232 -3.82 62.07 -39.11
C THR A 232 -4.71 62.08 -37.85
N THR A 233 -5.14 63.16 -37.20
CA THR A 233 -5.17 64.59 -37.46
C THR A 233 -5.57 65.26 -36.13
N SER A 234 -4.94 66.38 -35.79
CA SER A 234 -5.32 67.27 -34.69
C SER A 234 -6.77 67.74 -34.78
N LEU A 235 -7.49 67.73 -33.66
CA LEU A 235 -8.38 68.83 -33.26
C LEU A 235 -8.33 69.00 -31.73
N SER A 236 -7.33 69.73 -31.27
CA SER A 236 -7.45 70.49 -30.02
C SER A 236 -8.22 71.78 -30.32
N SER A 237 -9.12 72.14 -29.39
CA SER A 237 -9.66 73.48 -29.20
C SER A 237 -10.67 74.00 -30.22
N THR A 238 -11.93 73.62 -30.02
CA THR A 238 -13.04 74.57 -30.18
C THR A 238 -13.82 74.66 -28.87
N ASN A 239 -13.71 75.83 -28.23
CA ASN A 239 -14.65 76.30 -27.23
C ASN A 239 -16.07 76.12 -27.76
N ASN A 240 -16.81 75.15 -27.22
CA ASN A 240 -18.26 75.12 -27.30
C ASN A 240 -18.79 74.62 -25.96
N LYS A 241 -19.47 75.53 -25.27
CA LYS A 241 -20.42 75.21 -24.19
C LYS A 241 -21.53 74.34 -24.81
N LEU A 242 -21.30 73.04 -24.90
CA LEU A 242 -22.34 72.08 -25.23
C LEU A 242 -21.96 70.69 -24.67
N TYR A 243 -22.71 70.29 -23.64
CA TYR A 243 -22.84 68.97 -22.98
C TYR A 243 -21.67 68.42 -22.12
N PRO A 244 -21.77 68.58 -20.78
CA PRO A 244 -21.05 67.76 -19.79
C PRO A 244 -21.35 66.25 -19.91
N ILE A 245 -22.52 65.91 -20.46
CA ILE A 245 -23.11 64.56 -20.48
C ILE A 245 -22.38 63.59 -21.42
N ALA A 246 -21.79 64.08 -22.52
CA ALA A 246 -21.14 63.20 -23.51
C ALA A 246 -19.76 62.70 -23.05
N THR A 247 -18.99 63.54 -22.36
CA THR A 247 -17.70 63.15 -21.75
C THR A 247 -17.88 62.28 -20.51
N GLU A 248 -18.94 62.53 -19.74
CA GLU A 248 -19.31 61.71 -18.58
C GLU A 248 -19.69 60.29 -19.01
N ASN A 249 -20.44 60.12 -20.10
CA ASN A 249 -20.80 58.80 -20.63
C ASN A 249 -19.59 57.98 -21.10
N ILE A 250 -18.57 58.61 -21.69
CA ILE A 250 -17.35 57.92 -22.12
C ILE A 250 -16.52 57.49 -20.91
N GLU A 251 -16.42 58.35 -19.89
CA GLU A 251 -15.69 58.04 -18.66
C GLU A 251 -16.38 56.93 -17.84
N LEU A 252 -17.72 56.94 -17.78
CA LEU A 252 -18.51 55.87 -17.17
C LEU A 252 -18.32 54.52 -17.90
N GLU A 253 -18.29 54.52 -19.23
CA GLU A 253 -18.04 53.30 -20.00
C GLU A 253 -16.60 52.80 -19.85
N ARG A 254 -15.62 53.71 -19.79
CA ARG A 254 -14.22 53.38 -19.49
C ARG A 254 -14.09 52.74 -18.10
N GLN A 255 -14.75 53.31 -17.10
CA GLN A 255 -14.77 52.78 -15.74
C GLN A 255 -15.45 51.40 -15.68
N ARG A 256 -16.57 51.22 -16.40
CA ARG A 256 -17.25 49.92 -16.50
C ARG A 256 -16.35 48.84 -17.10
N LEU A 257 -15.64 49.15 -18.19
CA LEU A 257 -14.70 48.23 -18.82
C LEU A 257 -13.51 47.92 -17.91
N GLU A 258 -13.04 48.89 -17.13
CA GLU A 258 -11.96 48.69 -16.16
C GLU A 258 -12.38 47.79 -15.00
N ASP A 259 -13.62 47.96 -14.51
CA ASP A 259 -14.23 47.06 -13.52
C ASP A 259 -14.43 45.65 -14.06
N GLU A 260 -14.88 45.50 -15.31
CA GLU A 260 -15.03 44.20 -15.97
C GLU A 260 -13.68 43.52 -16.20
N LEU A 261 -12.68 44.27 -16.65
CA LEU A 261 -11.30 43.78 -16.78
C LEU A 261 -10.74 43.31 -15.44
N ASN A 262 -10.98 44.06 -14.36
CA ASN A 262 -10.53 43.68 -13.02
C ASN A 262 -11.25 42.43 -12.51
N ARG A 263 -12.56 42.27 -12.78
CA ARG A 263 -13.31 41.04 -12.48
C ARG A 263 -12.75 39.84 -13.24
N ILE A 264 -12.47 39.98 -14.54
CA ILE A 264 -11.90 38.91 -15.36
C ILE A 264 -10.50 38.53 -14.86
N LYS A 265 -9.67 39.51 -14.51
CA LYS A 265 -8.33 39.25 -13.95
C LYS A 265 -8.40 38.48 -12.62
N LEU A 266 -9.33 38.86 -11.74
CA LEU A 266 -9.52 38.15 -10.47
C LEU A 266 -9.97 36.70 -10.72
N HIS A 267 -10.97 36.50 -11.58
CA HIS A 267 -11.44 35.16 -11.93
C HIS A 267 -10.35 34.31 -12.60
N LEU A 268 -9.51 34.91 -13.46
CA LEU A 268 -8.38 34.23 -14.07
C LEU A 268 -7.34 33.82 -13.01
N PHE A 269 -7.06 34.68 -12.04
CA PHE A 269 -6.18 34.35 -10.92
C PHE A 269 -6.74 33.18 -10.09
N GLU A 270 -8.01 33.25 -9.70
CA GLU A 270 -8.68 32.19 -8.92
C GLU A 270 -8.69 30.84 -9.66
N THR A 271 -9.03 30.83 -10.95
CA THR A 271 -9.01 29.60 -11.76
C THR A 271 -7.60 29.05 -11.97
N THR A 272 -6.59 29.91 -12.07
CA THR A 272 -5.19 29.48 -12.16
C THR A 272 -4.71 28.84 -10.85
N GLU A 273 -5.08 29.40 -9.71
CA GLU A 273 -4.78 28.82 -8.40
C GLU A 273 -5.46 27.45 -8.23
N LEU A 274 -6.74 27.33 -8.59
CA LEU A 274 -7.47 26.05 -8.57
C LEU A 274 -6.85 25.02 -9.52
N LEU A 275 -6.38 25.45 -10.70
CA LEU A 275 -5.68 24.57 -11.63
C LEU A 275 -4.37 24.06 -11.03
N ASN A 276 -3.56 24.95 -10.46
CA ASN A 276 -2.30 24.59 -9.82
C ASN A 276 -2.53 23.63 -8.62
N GLU A 277 -3.54 23.89 -7.79
CA GLU A 277 -3.92 23.00 -6.69
C GLU A 277 -4.35 21.61 -7.22
N SER A 278 -5.12 21.57 -8.30
CA SER A 278 -5.53 20.33 -8.98
C SER A 278 -4.33 19.57 -9.56
N GLU A 279 -3.39 20.26 -10.22
CA GLU A 279 -2.17 19.67 -10.76
C GLU A 279 -1.26 19.09 -9.67
N LEU A 280 -1.11 19.79 -8.55
CA LEU A 280 -0.37 19.32 -7.39
C LEU A 280 -1.00 18.06 -6.79
N ASN A 281 -2.34 18.06 -6.64
CA ASN A 281 -3.06 16.90 -6.13
C ASN A 281 -2.94 15.70 -7.10
N ASN A 282 -3.03 15.94 -8.41
CA ASN A 282 -2.84 14.92 -9.43
C ASN A 282 -1.45 14.28 -9.33
N THR A 283 -0.40 15.10 -9.16
CA THR A 283 0.97 14.62 -8.97
C THR A 283 1.07 13.73 -7.74
N ARG A 284 0.51 14.16 -6.60
CA ARG A 284 0.50 13.38 -5.36
C ARG A 284 -0.28 12.07 -5.49
N LEU A 285 -1.39 12.06 -6.23
CA LEU A 285 -2.15 10.84 -6.50
C LEU A 285 -1.36 9.88 -7.38
N ASN A 286 -0.68 10.38 -8.41
CA ASN A 286 0.19 9.56 -9.26
C ASN A 286 1.33 8.94 -8.47
N GLU A 287 1.98 9.69 -7.58
CA GLU A 287 3.00 9.15 -6.68
C GLU A 287 2.45 8.02 -5.80
N GLN A 288 1.28 8.21 -5.19
CA GLN A 288 0.62 7.15 -4.41
C GLN A 288 0.32 5.91 -5.26
N VAL A 289 -0.16 6.09 -6.49
CA VAL A 289 -0.40 4.98 -7.42
C VAL A 289 0.90 4.22 -7.72
N THR A 290 2.01 4.92 -7.94
CA THR A 290 3.30 4.26 -8.18
C THR A 290 3.78 3.48 -6.96
N LEU A 291 3.70 4.06 -5.76
CA LEU A 291 4.06 3.39 -4.51
C LEU A 291 3.20 2.15 -4.25
N LEU A 292 1.88 2.24 -4.46
CA LEU A 292 0.97 1.11 -4.30
C LEU A 292 1.27 0.00 -5.30
N LYS A 293 1.56 0.33 -6.57
CA LYS A 293 1.97 -0.66 -7.58
C LYS A 293 3.25 -1.38 -7.19
N ASP A 294 4.25 -0.66 -6.67
CA ASP A 294 5.50 -1.26 -6.24
C ASP A 294 5.32 -2.11 -4.97
N GLU A 295 4.44 -1.70 -4.06
CA GLU A 295 4.08 -2.49 -2.89
C GLU A 295 3.38 -3.80 -3.29
N ILE A 296 2.42 -3.76 -4.22
CA ILE A 296 1.76 -4.96 -4.75
C ILE A 296 2.79 -5.93 -5.33
N ARG A 297 3.68 -5.44 -6.21
CA ARG A 297 4.75 -6.27 -6.80
C ARG A 297 5.71 -6.84 -5.76
N ARG A 298 5.93 -6.13 -4.65
CA ARG A 298 6.75 -6.62 -3.53
C ARG A 298 6.03 -7.73 -2.78
N ILE A 299 4.75 -7.55 -2.47
CA ILE A 299 3.91 -8.52 -1.78
C ILE A 299 3.78 -9.79 -2.63
N GLU A 300 3.51 -9.68 -3.92
CA GLU A 300 3.43 -10.82 -4.85
C GLU A 300 4.72 -11.64 -4.84
N ARG A 301 5.88 -11.00 -5.02
CA ARG A 301 7.18 -11.71 -4.95
C ARG A 301 7.43 -12.36 -3.59
N ASN A 302 6.99 -11.73 -2.50
CA ASN A 302 7.11 -12.32 -1.17
C ASN A 302 6.17 -13.51 -0.99
N MET A 303 4.97 -13.45 -1.55
CA MET A 303 4.01 -14.55 -1.56
C MET A 303 4.56 -15.73 -2.37
N ASP A 304 5.08 -15.49 -3.57
CA ASP A 304 5.73 -16.51 -4.40
C ASP A 304 6.91 -17.17 -3.67
N ARG A 305 7.72 -16.38 -2.96
CA ARG A 305 8.81 -16.92 -2.12
C ARG A 305 8.27 -17.77 -0.97
N ALA A 306 7.23 -17.31 -0.28
CA ALA A 306 6.62 -18.06 0.82
C ALA A 306 6.01 -19.39 0.32
N GLU A 307 5.33 -19.37 -0.83
CA GLU A 307 4.82 -20.56 -1.49
C GLU A 307 5.96 -21.50 -1.89
N SER A 308 7.03 -20.97 -2.51
CA SER A 308 8.21 -21.76 -2.85
C SER A 308 8.87 -22.38 -1.62
N ILE A 309 8.93 -21.67 -0.49
CA ILE A 309 9.47 -22.20 0.78
C ILE A 309 8.58 -23.31 1.31
N SER A 310 7.25 -23.14 1.28
CA SER A 310 6.30 -24.17 1.69
C SER A 310 6.38 -25.42 0.81
N ASN A 311 6.49 -25.22 -0.52
CA ASN A 311 6.69 -26.30 -1.49
C ASN A 311 8.02 -27.03 -1.26
N LEU A 312 9.10 -26.32 -0.90
CA LEU A 312 10.39 -26.92 -0.52
C LEU A 312 10.30 -27.72 0.77
N GLU A 313 9.55 -27.25 1.77
CA GLU A 313 9.32 -27.98 3.01
C GLU A 313 8.51 -29.26 2.75
N TYR A 314 7.47 -29.17 1.93
CA TYR A 314 6.71 -30.34 1.47
C TYR A 314 7.62 -31.34 0.74
N LEU A 315 8.41 -30.86 -0.22
CA LEU A 315 9.35 -31.67 -0.98
C LEU A 315 10.38 -32.36 -0.06
N LYS A 316 10.94 -31.64 0.92
CA LYS A 316 11.82 -32.22 1.95
C LYS A 316 11.14 -33.41 2.65
N ASN A 317 9.89 -33.26 3.05
CA ASN A 317 9.14 -34.32 3.72
C ASN A 317 8.90 -35.53 2.80
N ILE A 318 8.60 -35.29 1.52
CA ILE A 318 8.42 -36.36 0.52
C ILE A 318 9.74 -37.09 0.26
N ILE A 319 10.85 -36.37 0.09
CA ILE A 319 12.19 -36.96 -0.08
C ILE A 319 12.55 -37.80 1.15
N LEU A 320 12.35 -37.25 2.35
CA LEU A 320 12.62 -37.97 3.60
C LEU A 320 11.81 -39.27 3.69
N LYS A 321 10.50 -39.21 3.40
CA LYS A 321 9.64 -40.40 3.35
C LYS A 321 10.12 -41.40 2.29
N PHE A 322 10.51 -40.95 1.12
CA PHE A 322 10.98 -41.81 0.04
C PHE A 322 12.23 -42.64 0.42
N PHE A 323 13.13 -42.06 1.23
CA PHE A 323 14.32 -42.76 1.74
C PHE A 323 14.04 -43.66 2.95
N ILE A 324 13.09 -43.30 3.82
CA ILE A 324 12.82 -44.03 5.07
C ILE A 324 11.86 -45.22 4.84
N LEU A 325 10.87 -45.06 3.95
CA LEU A 325 9.88 -46.10 3.70
C LEU A 325 10.55 -47.35 3.11
N LYS A 326 10.28 -48.50 3.74
CA LYS A 326 10.79 -49.80 3.27
C LYS A 326 9.86 -50.47 2.25
N SER A 327 8.60 -50.02 2.20
CA SER A 327 7.57 -50.55 1.32
C SER A 327 7.75 -50.02 -0.10
N VAL A 328 8.11 -50.92 -1.03
CA VAL A 328 8.21 -50.62 -2.47
C VAL A 328 6.94 -49.94 -3.02
N PRO A 329 5.70 -50.44 -2.78
CA PRO A 329 4.51 -49.79 -3.35
C PRO A 329 4.30 -48.37 -2.83
N GLU A 330 4.65 -48.08 -1.57
CA GLU A 330 4.53 -46.73 -1.01
C GLU A 330 5.59 -45.78 -1.59
N ARG A 331 6.81 -46.28 -1.83
CA ARG A 331 7.86 -45.48 -2.50
C ARG A 331 7.47 -45.14 -3.94
N LEU A 332 6.90 -46.08 -4.68
CA LEU A 332 6.42 -45.86 -6.04
C LEU A 332 5.31 -44.79 -6.10
N GLN A 333 4.44 -44.71 -5.08
CA GLN A 333 3.39 -43.69 -4.98
C GLN A 333 3.95 -42.26 -4.78
N LEU A 334 5.16 -42.13 -4.22
CA LEU A 334 5.82 -40.83 -4.04
C LEU A 334 6.54 -40.33 -5.30
N ILE A 335 6.81 -41.22 -6.28
CA ILE A 335 7.53 -40.85 -7.51
C ILE A 335 6.79 -39.79 -8.34
N PRO A 336 5.47 -39.91 -8.63
CA PRO A 336 4.75 -38.88 -9.37
C PRO A 336 4.87 -37.50 -8.71
N VAL A 337 4.82 -37.43 -7.38
CA VAL A 337 4.96 -36.19 -6.62
C VAL A 337 6.37 -35.61 -6.79
N LEU A 338 7.41 -36.43 -6.66
CA LEU A 338 8.81 -36.02 -6.90
C LEU A 338 9.03 -35.55 -8.34
N VAL A 339 8.48 -36.25 -9.32
CA VAL A 339 8.53 -35.87 -10.74
C VAL A 339 7.91 -34.49 -10.96
N THR A 340 6.74 -34.23 -10.37
CA THR A 340 6.07 -32.92 -10.51
C THR A 340 6.80 -31.79 -9.78
N MET A 341 7.29 -32.04 -8.57
CA MET A 341 7.93 -31.00 -7.73
C MET A 341 9.35 -30.66 -8.18
N LEU A 342 10.10 -31.66 -8.67
CA LEU A 342 11.47 -31.48 -9.16
C LEU A 342 11.56 -31.32 -10.69
N LYS A 343 10.43 -31.41 -11.41
CA LYS A 343 10.36 -31.38 -12.88
C LYS A 343 11.35 -32.37 -13.53
N LEU A 344 11.32 -33.61 -13.06
CA LEU A 344 12.26 -34.65 -13.50
C LEU A 344 12.01 -35.03 -14.96
N SER A 345 13.09 -35.31 -15.68
CA SER A 345 13.02 -35.91 -17.02
C SER A 345 12.55 -37.37 -16.97
N PRO A 346 12.07 -37.93 -18.09
CA PRO A 346 11.66 -39.33 -18.17
C PRO A 346 12.78 -40.31 -17.76
N ASP A 347 14.03 -39.97 -18.09
CA ASP A 347 15.20 -40.79 -17.75
C ASP A 347 15.48 -40.79 -16.24
N GLU A 348 15.39 -39.62 -15.60
CA GLU A 348 15.54 -39.49 -14.14
C GLU A 348 14.39 -40.16 -13.39
N GLN A 349 13.17 -40.09 -13.93
CA GLN A 349 12.02 -40.82 -13.41
C GLN A 349 12.25 -42.34 -13.46
N ALA A 350 12.79 -42.87 -14.56
CA ALA A 350 13.11 -44.29 -14.70
C ALA A 350 14.16 -44.74 -13.66
N GLN A 351 15.16 -43.90 -13.37
CA GLN A 351 16.15 -44.16 -12.32
C GLN A 351 15.51 -44.17 -10.92
N LEU A 352 14.58 -43.27 -10.62
CA LEU A 352 13.83 -43.29 -9.35
C LEU A 352 12.94 -44.53 -9.21
N VAL A 353 12.30 -44.99 -10.29
CA VAL A 353 11.51 -46.24 -10.28
C VAL A 353 12.41 -47.45 -10.03
N HIS A 354 13.58 -47.51 -10.67
CA HIS A 354 14.54 -48.58 -10.45
C HIS A 354 15.02 -48.60 -8.98
N THR A 355 15.41 -47.45 -8.43
CA THR A 355 15.85 -47.34 -7.02
C THR A 355 14.72 -47.61 -6.02
N ALA A 356 13.47 -47.27 -6.35
CA ALA A 356 12.28 -47.58 -5.55
C ALA A 356 12.00 -49.09 -5.44
N ASN A 357 12.31 -49.85 -6.50
CA ASN A 357 12.11 -51.30 -6.55
C ASN A 357 13.22 -52.09 -5.82
N ILE A 358 14.34 -51.46 -5.48
CA ILE A 358 15.40 -52.09 -4.67
C ILE A 358 14.95 -52.05 -3.19
N PRO A 359 14.75 -53.20 -2.53
CA PRO A 359 14.42 -53.24 -1.10
C PRO A 359 15.58 -52.70 -0.28
N LEU A 360 15.30 -51.83 0.69
CA LEU A 360 16.28 -51.39 1.68
C LEU A 360 16.55 -52.57 2.64
N ILE A 361 17.71 -53.23 2.49
CA ILE A 361 18.14 -54.37 3.32
C ILE A 361 18.45 -53.88 4.74
N ASN A 362 17.98 -54.60 5.77
CA ASN A 362 18.29 -54.33 7.17
C ASN A 362 19.78 -54.64 7.46
N ASP A 363 20.50 -53.68 8.05
CA ASP A 363 21.63 -53.97 8.93
C ASP A 363 21.11 -54.58 10.24
N GLU A 364 20.74 -55.86 10.19
CA GLU A 364 20.73 -56.76 11.35
C GLU A 364 21.21 -58.14 10.89
N ASN A 365 22.49 -58.25 10.49
CA ASN A 365 23.33 -59.45 10.59
C ASN A 365 24.68 -59.23 9.88
N LEU A 366 25.61 -58.53 10.55
CA LEU A 366 27.04 -58.65 10.24
C LEU A 366 27.65 -59.69 11.18
N ASN A 367 27.43 -60.96 10.86
CA ASN A 367 28.24 -62.04 11.37
C ASN A 367 28.40 -63.14 10.31
N SER A 368 29.19 -62.88 9.27
CA SER A 368 29.89 -63.94 8.53
C SER A 368 31.06 -63.34 7.77
N ASN A 369 32.24 -63.92 8.00
CA ASN A 369 33.45 -63.74 7.22
C ASN A 369 33.18 -63.70 5.70
N ASP A 370 33.66 -62.65 5.02
CA ASP A 370 34.43 -62.86 3.81
C ASP A 370 35.37 -61.68 3.56
N SER A 371 36.65 -62.02 3.48
CA SER A 371 37.76 -61.12 3.26
C SER A 371 38.12 -61.17 1.78
N SER A 372 37.69 -60.20 0.98
CA SER A 372 38.25 -59.88 -0.35
C SER A 372 37.58 -58.65 -0.97
N ILE A 373 38.08 -57.43 -0.70
CA ILE A 373 37.88 -56.30 -1.63
C ILE A 373 39.21 -55.59 -1.84
N GLN A 374 39.75 -55.75 -3.05
CA GLN A 374 40.86 -54.95 -3.60
C GLN A 374 40.40 -53.51 -3.88
N PRO A 375 41.25 -52.49 -3.73
CA PRO A 375 40.93 -51.15 -4.18
C PRO A 375 41.22 -51.02 -5.68
N MET A 376 40.16 -50.91 -6.50
CA MET A 376 40.33 -50.43 -7.88
C MET A 376 40.40 -48.90 -7.87
N THR A 377 41.61 -48.41 -8.14
CA THR A 377 41.89 -47.05 -8.58
C THR A 377 41.47 -46.88 -10.04
N ASN A 378 40.60 -45.92 -10.34
CA ASN A 378 40.68 -44.96 -11.47
C ASN A 378 39.30 -44.45 -11.89
N GLY A 379 39.14 -43.12 -11.97
CA GLY A 379 38.00 -42.48 -12.64
C GLY A 379 37.69 -41.09 -12.09
N ALA A 380 38.25 -40.07 -12.73
CA ALA A 380 38.26 -38.65 -12.37
C ALA A 380 36.89 -37.96 -12.14
N ASN A 381 36.95 -36.93 -11.28
CA ASN A 381 36.07 -35.75 -11.19
C ASN A 381 34.59 -35.98 -10.80
N ALA A 382 34.35 -36.26 -9.52
CA ALA A 382 33.09 -35.87 -8.87
C ALA A 382 33.40 -34.73 -7.89
N PRO A 383 32.80 -33.52 -8.04
CA PRO A 383 33.00 -32.46 -7.08
C PRO A 383 32.36 -32.87 -5.75
N SER A 384 33.19 -32.89 -4.71
CA SER A 384 32.78 -33.13 -3.33
C SER A 384 31.68 -32.15 -2.92
N TRP A 385 30.67 -32.66 -2.22
CA TRP A 385 29.50 -31.94 -1.70
C TRP A 385 29.85 -30.67 -0.91
N GLY A 386 31.09 -30.53 -0.44
CA GLY A 386 31.58 -29.32 0.23
C GLY A 386 31.65 -28.06 -0.65
N SER A 387 31.62 -28.19 -1.98
CA SER A 387 31.73 -27.02 -2.87
C SER A 387 30.45 -26.18 -2.99
N TYR A 388 29.29 -26.73 -2.65
CA TYR A 388 27.99 -26.04 -2.81
C TYR A 388 27.54 -25.25 -1.57
N LEU A 389 28.26 -25.37 -0.44
CA LEU A 389 27.93 -24.65 0.80
C LEU A 389 28.50 -23.24 0.87
N ASN A 390 29.27 -22.79 -0.13
CA ASN A 390 29.88 -21.45 -0.17
C ASN A 390 29.15 -20.46 -1.09
N ILE A 391 27.96 -20.80 -1.58
CA ILE A 391 27.16 -19.92 -2.45
C ILE A 391 25.73 -19.87 -1.92
N TRP A 392 25.52 -19.38 -0.70
CA TRP A 392 24.25 -18.81 -0.23
C TRP A 392 24.49 -17.81 0.89
#